data_AF-A0A934IM98-F1
#
_entry.id   AF-A0A934IM98-F1
#
_cell.length_a   1.000
_cell.length_b   1.000
_cell.length_c   1.000
_cell.angle_alpha   90.00
_cell.angle_beta   90.00
_cell.angle_gamma   90.00
#
_symmetry.space_group_name_H-M   'P 1'
#
loop_
_entity.id
_entity.type
_entity.pdbx_description
1 polymer ?
#
loop_
_entity_poly.entity_id
_entity_poly.type
_entity_poly.pdbx_seq_one_letter_code
_entity_poly.pdbx_strand_id
1 'polypeptide(L)'
;MNSIVFTHFATPLEGVSTLDLALDRLGAWLDAERDTLNRVLAQVGLGQAASALQALDQLHLEPESTAEDLRDLLEDARTFLEVLLETLRALPSRCFLETAWGLPGPDAVDTHVRWSGARVEEVLATVDRALAA
;
A
#
# COMPACT_ATOMS: atom_id res chain seq x y z
N MET A 1 32.65 11.80 15.24
CA MET A 1 32.39 12.38 13.90
C MET A 1 31.27 11.57 13.28
N ASN A 2 30.04 12.06 13.35
CA ASN A 2 28.87 11.38 12.78
C ASN A 2 28.65 11.95 11.38
N SER A 3 28.94 11.15 10.35
CA SER A 3 28.64 11.51 8.96
C SER A 3 27.21 11.06 8.66
N ILE A 4 26.33 12.02 8.38
CA ILE A 4 24.99 11.74 7.88
C ILE A 4 25.16 11.47 6.38
N VAL A 5 25.03 10.20 6.00
CA VAL A 5 24.92 9.82 4.59
C VAL A 5 23.54 10.25 4.13
N PHE A 6 23.48 11.34 3.38
CA PHE A 6 22.30 11.68 2.59
C PHE A 6 22.19 10.61 1.49
N THR A 7 21.29 9.65 1.70
CA THR A 7 20.80 8.81 0.60
C THR A 7 20.21 9.76 -0.44
N HIS A 8 20.89 9.83 -1.59
CA HIS A 8 20.35 10.47 -2.77
C HIS A 8 18.99 9.83 -3.07
N PHE A 9 17.90 10.57 -2.83
CA PHE A 9 16.67 10.33 -3.56
C PHE A 9 17.05 10.46 -5.03
N ALA A 10 16.98 9.35 -5.77
CA ALA A 10 17.16 9.36 -7.20
C ALA A 10 16.24 10.44 -7.77
N THR A 11 16.83 11.51 -8.29
CA THR A 11 16.13 12.48 -9.14
C THR A 11 15.44 11.69 -10.24
N PRO A 12 14.13 11.87 -10.47
CA PRO A 12 13.45 11.24 -11.58
C PRO A 12 14.22 11.54 -12.86
N LEU A 13 14.48 10.51 -13.67
CA LEU A 13 14.95 10.66 -15.04
C LEU A 13 14.08 11.72 -15.73
N GLU A 14 14.71 12.74 -16.33
CA GLU A 14 14.01 13.78 -17.09
C GLU A 14 13.08 13.10 -18.11
N GLY A 15 11.76 13.19 -17.89
CA GLY A 15 10.74 12.67 -18.79
C GLY A 15 9.84 11.56 -18.25
N VAL A 16 10.06 11.04 -17.03
CA VAL A 16 9.12 10.07 -16.41
C VAL A 16 7.87 10.81 -15.93
N SER A 17 6.69 10.39 -16.39
CA SER A 17 5.42 10.98 -15.94
C SER A 17 5.27 10.80 -14.44
N THR A 18 4.67 11.78 -13.75
CA THR A 18 4.30 11.66 -12.33
C THR A 18 3.38 10.45 -12.11
N LEU A 19 2.56 10.11 -13.11
CA LEU A 19 1.69 8.93 -13.10
C LEU A 19 2.49 7.63 -13.16
N ASP A 20 3.52 7.54 -14.02
CA ASP A 20 4.39 6.36 -14.12
C ASP A 20 5.14 6.11 -12.80
N LEU A 21 5.64 7.19 -12.17
CA LEU A 21 6.30 7.10 -10.87
C LEU A 21 5.35 6.64 -9.76
N ALA A 22 4.09 7.07 -9.80
CA ALA A 22 3.07 6.62 -8.85
C ALA A 22 2.72 5.15 -9.05
N LEU A 23 2.59 4.70 -10.30
CA LEU A 23 2.36 3.30 -10.63
C LEU A 23 3.52 2.40 -10.18
N ASP A 24 4.76 2.80 -10.47
CA ASP A 24 5.96 2.04 -10.05
C ASP A 24 6.02 1.89 -8.53
N ARG A 25 5.75 2.98 -7.79
CA ARG A 25 5.71 2.94 -6.32
C ARG A 25 4.56 2.09 -5.77
N LEU A 26 3.39 2.15 -6.40
CA LEU A 26 2.25 1.30 -6.04
C LEU A 26 2.61 -0.18 -6.25
N GLY A 27 3.20 -0.52 -7.39
CA GLY A 27 3.65 -1.89 -7.70
C GLY A 27 4.71 -2.38 -6.72
N ALA A 28 5.75 -1.58 -6.46
CA ALA A 28 6.80 -1.93 -5.52
C ALA A 28 6.28 -2.13 -4.08
N TRP A 29 5.26 -1.36 -3.68
CA TRP A 29 4.59 -1.56 -2.40
C TRP A 29 3.77 -2.85 -2.37
N LEU A 30 3.00 -3.15 -3.43
CA LEU A 30 2.24 -4.39 -3.53
C LEU A 30 3.15 -5.62 -3.44
N ASP A 31 4.26 -5.63 -4.20
CA ASP A 31 5.23 -6.72 -4.18
C ASP A 31 5.86 -6.95 -2.79
N ALA A 32 6.05 -5.87 -2.02
CA ALA A 32 6.64 -5.96 -0.68
C ALA A 32 5.64 -6.34 0.42
N GLU A 33 4.41 -5.82 0.36
CA GLU A 33 3.46 -5.87 1.49
C GLU A 33 2.32 -6.86 1.29
N ARG A 34 1.97 -7.24 0.05
CA ARG A 34 0.73 -7.98 -0.24
C ARG A 34 0.57 -9.24 0.60
N ASP A 35 1.56 -10.14 0.56
CA ASP A 35 1.47 -11.43 1.23
C ASP A 35 1.40 -11.28 2.75
N THR A 36 2.08 -10.27 3.30
CA THR A 36 2.10 -9.97 4.73
C THR A 36 0.77 -9.37 5.17
N LEU A 37 0.27 -8.37 4.45
CA LEU A 37 -0.98 -7.68 4.76
C LEU A 37 -2.18 -8.61 4.60
N ASN A 38 -2.20 -9.45 3.56
CA ASN A 38 -3.27 -10.44 3.37
C ASN A 38 -3.35 -11.43 4.54
N ARG A 39 -2.21 -11.89 5.06
CA ARG A 39 -2.18 -12.78 6.24
C ARG A 39 -2.71 -12.09 7.49
N VAL A 40 -2.33 -10.82 7.72
CA VAL A 40 -2.80 -10.04 8.86
C VAL A 40 -4.31 -9.79 8.76
N LEU A 41 -4.81 -9.39 7.59
CA LEU A 41 -6.25 -9.16 7.37
C LEU A 41 -7.05 -10.45 7.55
N ALA A 42 -6.55 -11.59 7.07
CA ALA A 42 -7.17 -12.90 7.28
C ALA A 42 -7.20 -13.28 8.77
N GLN A 43 -6.11 -13.04 9.51
CA GLN A 43 -6.02 -13.33 10.95
C GLN A 43 -7.00 -12.50 11.80
N VAL A 44 -7.33 -11.28 11.37
CA VAL A 44 -8.24 -10.39 12.09
C VAL A 44 -9.68 -10.47 11.54
N GLY A 45 -9.95 -11.37 10.59
CA GLY A 45 -11.29 -11.59 10.03
C GLY A 45 -11.77 -10.46 9.10
N LEU A 46 -10.86 -9.66 8.56
CA LEU A 46 -11.16 -8.49 7.71
C LEU A 46 -11.23 -8.87 6.23
N GLY A 47 -12.15 -9.77 5.89
CA GLY A 47 -12.31 -10.30 4.52
C GLY A 47 -12.55 -9.21 3.47
N GLN A 48 -13.26 -8.12 3.82
CA GLN A 48 -13.53 -7.02 2.89
C GLN A 48 -12.25 -6.25 2.49
N ALA A 49 -11.34 -6.01 3.44
CA ALA A 49 -10.05 -5.40 3.15
C ALA A 49 -9.13 -6.35 2.38
N ALA A 50 -9.20 -7.65 2.64
CA ALA A 50 -8.49 -8.64 1.83
C ALA A 50 -8.99 -8.63 0.37
N SER A 51 -10.29 -8.43 0.15
CA SER A 51 -10.85 -8.26 -1.20
C SER A 51 -10.38 -6.96 -1.87
N ALA A 52 -10.27 -5.84 -1.14
CA ALA A 52 -9.70 -4.60 -1.68
C ALA A 52 -8.24 -4.76 -2.09
N LEU A 53 -7.44 -5.50 -1.31
CA LEU A 53 -6.05 -5.82 -1.65
C LEU A 53 -5.96 -6.73 -2.88
N GLN A 54 -6.88 -7.68 -3.05
CA GLN A 54 -6.96 -8.51 -4.26
C GLN A 54 -7.39 -7.69 -5.49
N ALA A 55 -8.28 -6.72 -5.32
CA ALA A 55 -8.69 -5.84 -6.41
C ALA A 55 -7.50 -5.00 -6.91
N LEU A 56 -6.66 -4.48 -5.99
CA LEU A 56 -5.42 -3.80 -6.34
C LEU A 56 -4.44 -4.69 -7.14
N ASP A 57 -4.33 -5.97 -6.79
CA ASP A 57 -3.46 -6.95 -7.49
C ASP A 57 -3.97 -7.28 -8.91
N GLN A 58 -5.26 -7.05 -9.16
CA GLN A 58 -5.88 -7.25 -10.47
C GLN A 58 -5.85 -6.01 -11.36
N LEU A 59 -5.40 -4.86 -10.84
CA LEU A 59 -5.23 -3.66 -11.64
C LEU A 59 -4.08 -3.89 -12.64
N HIS A 60 -4.44 -3.91 -13.92
CA HIS A 60 -3.51 -4.11 -15.02
C HIS A 60 -3.75 -3.04 -16.09
N LEU A 61 -2.66 -2.52 -16.65
CA LEU A 61 -2.69 -1.68 -17.83
C LEU A 61 -2.40 -2.52 -19.05
N GLU A 62 -3.23 -2.36 -20.07
CA GLU A 62 -2.97 -2.95 -21.37
C GLU A 62 -1.72 -2.31 -22.00
N PRO A 63 -0.98 -3.04 -22.86
CA PRO A 63 0.24 -2.50 -23.49
C PRO A 63 0.01 -1.24 -24.33
N GLU A 64 -1.23 -1.01 -24.77
CA GLU A 64 -1.65 0.15 -25.58
C GLU A 64 -2.36 1.22 -24.76
N SER A 65 -2.35 1.10 -23.43
CA SER A 65 -3.00 2.06 -22.53
C SER A 65 -2.39 3.45 -22.63
N THR A 66 -3.28 4.43 -22.61
CA THR A 66 -2.96 5.85 -22.69
C THR A 66 -2.70 6.44 -21.30
N ALA A 67 -2.27 7.70 -21.26
CA ALA A 67 -2.13 8.44 -20.01
C ALA A 67 -3.47 8.64 -19.27
N GLU A 68 -4.60 8.64 -20.00
CA GLU A 68 -5.94 8.69 -19.42
C GLU A 68 -6.29 7.37 -18.73
N ASP A 69 -6.03 6.23 -19.39
CA ASP A 69 -6.22 4.90 -18.80
C ASP A 69 -5.35 4.69 -17.54
N LEU A 70 -4.12 5.21 -17.55
CA LEU A 70 -3.24 5.19 -16.38
C LEU A 70 -3.79 6.05 -15.24
N ARG A 71 -4.41 7.18 -15.56
CA ARG A 71 -5.03 8.06 -14.56
C ARG A 71 -6.24 7.39 -13.94
N ASP A 72 -7.11 6.80 -14.75
CA ASP A 72 -8.29 6.05 -14.30
C ASP A 72 -7.86 4.87 -13.40
N LEU A 73 -6.83 4.12 -13.80
CA LEU A 73 -6.27 3.05 -12.96
C LEU A 73 -5.78 3.56 -11.61
N LEU A 74 -5.09 4.71 -11.58
CA LEU A 74 -4.61 5.30 -10.34
C LEU A 74 -5.75 5.86 -9.47
N GLU A 75 -6.85 6.32 -10.05
CA GLU A 75 -8.07 6.71 -9.33
C GLU A 75 -8.78 5.49 -8.70
N ASP A 76 -8.85 4.37 -9.43
CA ASP A 76 -9.34 3.10 -8.88
C ASP A 76 -8.43 2.60 -7.74
N ALA A 77 -7.12 2.62 -7.96
CA ALA A 77 -6.13 2.24 -6.95
C ALA A 77 -6.26 3.09 -5.68
N ARG A 78 -6.42 4.41 -5.85
CA ARG A 78 -6.65 5.36 -4.74
C ARG A 78 -7.86 4.95 -3.91
N THR A 79 -8.98 4.60 -4.56
CA THR A 79 -10.20 4.17 -3.86
C THR A 79 -9.96 2.92 -3.01
N PHE A 80 -9.27 1.91 -3.55
CA PHE A 80 -8.94 0.70 -2.78
C PHE A 80 -7.95 0.96 -1.64
N LEU A 81 -6.96 1.82 -1.85
CA LEU A 81 -6.00 2.23 -0.82
C LEU A 81 -6.69 2.99 0.34
N GLU A 82 -7.67 3.84 0.04
CA GLU A 82 -8.48 4.53 1.06
C GLU A 82 -9.27 3.53 1.91
N VAL A 83 -9.93 2.55 1.28
CA VAL A 83 -10.66 1.49 1.99
C VAL A 83 -9.74 0.65 2.88
N LEU A 84 -8.55 0.29 2.36
CA LEU A 84 -7.54 -0.43 3.13
C LEU A 84 -7.08 0.40 4.33
N LEU A 85 -6.75 1.67 4.13
CA LEU A 85 -6.28 2.55 5.18
C LEU A 85 -7.34 2.78 6.27
N GLU A 86 -8.58 3.02 5.87
CA GLU A 86 -9.70 3.15 6.81
C GLU A 86 -9.85 1.87 7.64
N THR A 87 -9.78 0.70 6.99
CA THR A 87 -9.87 -0.57 7.69
C THR A 87 -8.72 -0.76 8.69
N LEU A 88 -7.48 -0.44 8.28
CA LEU A 88 -6.31 -0.54 9.16
C LEU A 88 -6.38 0.43 10.34
N ARG A 89 -6.98 1.61 10.17
CA ARG A 89 -7.22 2.59 11.24
C ARG A 89 -8.36 2.18 12.18
N ALA A 90 -9.37 1.49 11.66
CA ALA A 90 -10.50 0.99 12.43
C ALA A 90 -10.13 -0.21 13.30
N LEU A 91 -9.00 -0.86 13.05
CA LEU A 91 -8.50 -1.96 13.87
C LEU A 91 -8.25 -1.51 15.31
N PRO A 92 -8.91 -2.13 16.30
CA PRO A 92 -8.58 -1.90 17.69
C PRO A 92 -7.10 -2.18 17.94
N SER A 93 -6.45 -1.30 18.70
CA SER A 93 -5.06 -1.47 19.18
C SER A 93 -4.85 -2.71 20.07
N ARG A 94 -5.92 -3.46 20.34
CA ARG A 94 -5.95 -4.72 21.09
C ARG A 94 -6.82 -5.76 20.39
N CYS A 95 -6.67 -5.92 19.08
CA CYS A 95 -7.23 -7.08 18.40
C CYS A 95 -6.63 -8.35 19.02
N PHE A 96 -7.45 -9.06 19.80
CA PHE A 96 -7.10 -10.38 20.32
C PHE A 96 -6.98 -11.33 19.14
N LEU A 97 -5.76 -11.63 18.74
CA LEU A 97 -5.51 -12.79 17.90
C LEU A 97 -5.89 -14.02 18.73
N GLU A 98 -6.80 -14.84 18.22
CA GLU A 98 -6.96 -16.21 18.70
C GLU A 98 -5.68 -16.98 18.36
N THR A 99 -4.65 -16.88 19.19
CA THR A 99 -3.38 -17.56 18.95
C THR A 99 -3.51 -19.04 19.30
N ALA A 100 -4.05 -19.84 18.38
CA ALA A 100 -3.94 -21.29 18.42
C ALA A 100 -2.74 -21.83 17.60
N TRP A 101 -1.95 -20.98 16.94
CA TRP A 101 -1.03 -21.41 15.86
C TRP A 101 0.40 -20.82 15.85
N GLY A 102 0.94 -20.39 17.00
CA GLY A 102 2.38 -20.07 17.10
C GLY A 102 2.87 -18.81 16.36
N LEU A 103 1.97 -17.85 16.12
CA LEU A 103 2.30 -16.53 15.57
C LEU A 103 2.75 -15.57 16.68
N PRO A 104 3.56 -14.53 16.34
CA PRO A 104 4.02 -13.57 17.33
C PRO A 104 2.83 -12.85 17.97
N GLY A 105 2.95 -12.54 19.27
CA GLY A 105 1.85 -12.06 20.11
C GLY A 105 1.21 -10.74 19.62
N PRO A 106 0.11 -10.30 20.24
CA PRO A 106 -0.69 -9.15 19.81
C PRO A 106 0.11 -7.86 19.57
N ASP A 107 1.19 -7.63 20.30
CA ASP A 107 2.07 -6.46 20.14
C ASP A 107 2.82 -6.44 18.79
N ALA A 108 3.17 -7.61 18.26
CA ALA A 108 3.83 -7.72 16.96
C ALA A 108 2.85 -7.40 15.83
N VAL A 109 1.59 -7.84 15.94
CA VAL A 109 0.56 -7.54 14.94
C VAL A 109 0.12 -6.09 14.98
N ASP A 110 -0.06 -5.49 16.17
CA ASP A 110 -0.33 -4.05 16.29
C ASP A 110 0.81 -3.21 15.65
N THR A 111 2.07 -3.61 15.86
CA THR A 111 3.22 -2.97 15.21
C THR A 111 3.18 -3.13 13.69
N HIS A 112 2.89 -4.33 13.18
CA HIS A 112 2.77 -4.58 11.75
C HIS A 112 1.63 -3.78 11.11
N VAL A 113 0.43 -3.79 11.72
CA VAL A 113 -0.72 -3.03 11.23
C VAL A 113 -0.40 -1.54 11.14
N ARG A 114 0.22 -0.96 12.18
CA ARG A 114 0.61 0.47 12.16
C ARG A 114 1.64 0.77 11.09
N TRP A 115 2.64 -0.09 10.95
CA TRP A 115 3.69 0.12 9.95
C TRP A 115 3.14 -0.04 8.52
N SER A 116 2.30 -1.04 8.26
CA SER A 116 1.63 -1.18 6.97
C SER A 116 0.66 -0.02 6.70
N GLY A 117 -0.06 0.48 7.72
CA GLY A 117 -0.90 1.68 7.61
C GLY A 117 -0.11 2.92 7.19
N ALA A 118 1.05 3.16 7.81
CA ALA A 118 1.92 4.27 7.43
C ALA A 118 2.45 4.13 5.98
N ARG A 119 2.74 2.91 5.53
CA ARG A 119 3.12 2.65 4.13
C ARG A 119 1.98 2.92 3.15
N VAL A 120 0.76 2.51 3.49
CA VAL A 120 -0.42 2.80 2.67
C VAL A 120 -0.63 4.32 2.56
N GLU A 121 -0.46 5.07 3.65
CA GLU A 121 -0.52 6.55 3.64
C GLU A 121 0.53 7.17 2.72
N GLU A 122 1.77 6.66 2.72
CA GLU A 122 2.85 7.15 1.87
C GLU A 122 2.56 6.92 0.37
N VAL A 123 2.05 5.72 0.03
CA VAL A 123 1.66 5.37 -1.34
C VAL A 123 0.48 6.23 -1.78
N LEU A 124 -0.55 6.36 -0.93
CA LEU A 124 -1.72 7.20 -1.20
C LEU A 124 -1.32 8.66 -1.47
N ALA A 125 -0.44 9.24 -0.64
CA ALA A 125 0.06 10.59 -0.85
C ALA A 125 0.88 10.76 -2.14
N THR A 126 1.53 9.68 -2.61
CA THR A 126 2.22 9.67 -3.91
C THR A 126 1.20 9.67 -5.05
N VAL A 127 0.18 8.80 -4.97
CA VAL A 127 -0.89 8.71 -5.97
C VAL A 127 -1.66 10.02 -6.06
N ASP A 128 -2.07 10.60 -4.92
CA ASP A 128 -2.76 11.89 -4.86
C ASP A 128 -1.96 13.00 -5.54
N ARG A 129 -0.65 13.04 -5.31
CA ARG A 129 0.23 14.04 -5.94
C ARG A 129 0.33 13.84 -7.45
N ALA A 130 0.35 12.59 -7.92
CA ALA A 130 0.41 12.29 -9.33
C ALA A 130 -0.90 12.63 -10.06
N LEU A 131 -2.04 12.40 -9.42
CA LEU A 131 -3.36 12.77 -9.95
C LEU A 131 -3.59 14.29 -9.93
N ALA A 132 -3.01 15.02 -8.98
CA ALA A 132 -3.16 16.48 -8.91
C ALA A 132 -2.28 17.26 -9.91
N ALA A 133 -1.31 16.60 -10.55
CA ALA A 133 -0.41 17.16 -11.56
C ALA A 133 -1.07 17.18 -12.95
#